data_AF-A0A4P2QCR6-F1
#
_entry.id   AF-A0A4P2QCR6-F1
#
_cell.length_a   1.000
_cell.length_b   1.000
_cell.length_c   1.000
_cell.angle_alpha   90.00
_cell.angle_beta   90.00
_cell.angle_gamma   90.00
#
_symmetry.space_group_name_H-M   'P 1'
#
loop_
_entity.id
_entity.type
_entity.pdbx_description
1 polymer ?
#
loop_
_entity_poly.entity_id
_entity_poly.type
_entity_poly.pdbx_seq_one_letter_code
_entity_poly.pdbx_strand_id
1 'polypeptide(L)'
;MGRVLLRLGAFAAVGVLSFVGCSVDSSTELAGDSQLEDGAASLTMDLDGSVAHAVRLDASRVRVDIYDRAGTPQFSADFRVPQGQTPTVEWTYLHPATADAPAPEATTGSMEVELEQLPSLEGAITGAAVIQAQVSRVISGEEYDNWGCDLLPGQYNWIVSCGTKGACCDVHDACFATYGCTAGSWTNPGSEPWQCSVLCNASAVACFTTLNPGPSACCWRGNCGQPR
;
A
#
# COMPACT_ATOMS: atom_id res chain seq x y z
N MET A 1 49.12 -17.29 -5.60
CA MET A 1 49.61 -15.92 -5.36
C MET A 1 49.49 -15.12 -6.65
N GLY A 2 48.51 -14.22 -6.76
CA GLY A 2 48.33 -13.37 -7.93
C GLY A 2 47.42 -12.21 -7.57
N ARG A 3 48.01 -11.05 -7.27
CA ARG A 3 47.30 -9.80 -6.96
C ARG A 3 46.94 -9.11 -8.28
N VAL A 4 45.65 -8.91 -8.52
CA VAL A 4 45.17 -8.01 -9.58
C VAL A 4 44.78 -6.68 -8.93
N LEU A 5 45.63 -5.68 -9.13
CA LEU A 5 45.35 -4.27 -8.89
C LEU A 5 44.58 -3.73 -10.10
N LEU A 6 43.35 -3.25 -9.92
CA LEU A 6 42.74 -2.34 -10.88
C LEU A 6 42.28 -1.05 -10.20
N ARG A 7 42.49 0.04 -10.95
CA ARG A 7 42.70 1.41 -10.51
C ARG A 7 41.39 2.15 -10.22
N LEU A 8 41.44 3.00 -9.19
CA LEU A 8 40.51 4.11 -8.99
C LEU A 8 40.58 5.07 -10.18
N GLY A 9 39.43 5.43 -10.73
CA GLY A 9 39.24 6.60 -11.58
C GLY A 9 38.28 7.56 -10.89
N ALA A 10 38.81 8.62 -10.30
CA ALA A 10 38.05 9.74 -9.80
C ALA A 10 37.81 10.74 -10.95
N PHE A 11 36.56 11.11 -11.20
CA PHE A 11 36.23 12.31 -11.97
C PHE A 11 35.28 13.17 -11.14
N ALA A 12 35.85 14.25 -10.60
CA ALA A 12 35.12 15.38 -10.05
C ALA A 12 34.72 16.31 -11.20
N ALA A 13 33.45 16.64 -11.30
CA ALA A 13 32.97 17.76 -12.10
C ALA A 13 32.11 18.65 -11.20
N VAL A 14 32.73 19.75 -10.76
CA VAL A 14 32.09 20.86 -10.04
C VAL A 14 31.41 21.75 -11.08
N GLY A 15 30.09 21.80 -11.05
CA GLY A 15 29.29 22.74 -11.83
C GLY A 15 28.52 23.67 -10.90
N VAL A 16 29.07 24.86 -10.64
CA VAL A 16 28.38 25.94 -9.93
C VAL A 16 27.52 26.69 -10.94
N LEU A 17 26.20 26.61 -10.80
CA LEU A 17 25.25 27.46 -11.50
C LEU A 17 24.63 28.42 -10.49
N SER A 18 25.19 29.63 -10.46
CA SER A 18 24.62 30.78 -9.76
C SER A 18 23.44 31.30 -10.57
N PHE A 19 22.22 31.17 -10.05
CA PHE A 19 21.07 31.90 -10.57
C PHE A 19 20.85 33.18 -9.77
N VAL A 20 20.84 34.27 -10.54
CA VAL A 20 20.59 35.66 -10.16
C VAL A 20 19.15 35.81 -9.69
N GLY A 21 18.99 36.49 -8.55
CA GLY A 21 17.69 36.79 -7.97
C GLY A 21 16.90 37.86 -8.73
N CYS A 22 15.59 37.73 -8.66
CA CYS A 22 14.65 38.83 -8.77
C CYS A 22 13.88 38.88 -7.45
N SER A 23 14.20 39.86 -6.59
CA SER A 23 13.32 40.30 -5.52
C SER A 23 12.09 40.93 -6.15
N VAL A 24 10.92 40.35 -5.89
CA VAL A 24 9.65 41.06 -6.00
C VAL A 24 9.13 41.21 -4.58
N ASP A 25 9.33 42.41 -4.04
CA ASP A 25 8.53 42.92 -2.93
C ASP A 25 7.11 43.14 -3.45
N SER A 26 6.14 42.44 -2.85
CA SER A 26 4.73 42.79 -2.96
C SER A 26 4.09 42.60 -1.60
N SER A 27 4.20 43.66 -0.81
CA SER A 27 3.36 43.94 0.33
C SER A 27 1.90 43.82 -0.08
N THR A 28 1.22 42.79 0.40
CA THR A 28 -0.24 42.73 0.41
C THR A 28 -0.66 42.55 1.86
N GLU A 29 -0.90 43.68 2.53
CA GLU A 29 -1.80 43.72 3.66
C GLU A 29 -3.20 43.35 3.16
N LEU A 30 -3.69 42.17 3.54
CA LEU A 30 -5.11 41.88 3.55
C LEU A 30 -5.50 41.38 4.93
N ALA A 31 -6.33 42.21 5.54
CA ALA A 31 -7.02 42.02 6.79
C ALA A 31 -7.90 40.76 6.79
N GLY A 32 -8.11 40.21 7.98
CA GLY A 32 -9.28 39.40 8.28
C GLY A 32 -8.93 38.10 8.97
N ASP A 33 -8.86 38.16 10.30
CA ASP A 33 -9.08 37.01 11.17
C ASP A 33 -10.26 36.18 10.66
N SER A 34 -9.96 35.02 10.13
CA SER A 34 -10.85 33.87 10.23
C SER A 34 -10.10 32.89 11.10
N GLN A 35 -10.38 32.96 12.41
CA GLN A 35 -10.26 31.81 13.29
C GLN A 35 -11.09 30.70 12.66
N LEU A 36 -10.47 29.94 11.75
CA LEU A 36 -10.94 28.63 11.36
C LEU A 36 -10.93 27.84 12.66
N GLU A 37 -12.13 27.56 13.17
CA GLU A 37 -12.32 26.53 14.16
C GLU A 37 -11.52 25.33 13.69
N ASP A 38 -10.50 24.95 14.48
CA ASP A 38 -9.57 23.86 14.24
C ASP A 38 -10.34 22.53 14.45
N GLY A 39 -11.38 22.36 13.64
CA GLY A 39 -12.19 21.15 13.58
C GLY A 39 -11.33 20.07 12.96
N ALA A 40 -11.23 18.94 13.66
CA ALA A 40 -10.53 17.75 13.17
C ALA A 40 -10.87 17.50 11.69
N ALA A 41 -9.87 17.59 10.82
CA ALA A 41 -10.07 17.36 9.39
C ALA A 41 -10.53 15.91 9.17
N SER A 42 -11.65 15.72 8.47
CA SER A 42 -12.21 14.40 8.19
C SER A 42 -12.53 14.18 6.71
N LEU A 43 -12.49 12.94 6.25
CA LEU A 43 -12.82 12.51 4.90
C LEU A 43 -13.62 11.21 4.95
N THR A 44 -14.65 11.08 4.12
CA THR A 44 -15.39 9.83 3.92
C THR A 44 -15.30 9.42 2.46
N MET A 45 -15.04 8.15 2.19
CA MET A 45 -14.94 7.59 0.84
C MET A 45 -15.73 6.29 0.72
N ASP A 46 -16.38 6.12 -0.43
CA ASP A 46 -16.98 4.85 -0.83
C ASP A 46 -15.90 3.87 -1.31
N LEU A 47 -15.93 2.64 -0.78
CA LEU A 47 -15.13 1.51 -1.25
C LEU A 47 -16.05 0.46 -1.87
N ASP A 48 -15.47 -0.54 -2.55
CA ASP A 48 -16.27 -1.67 -3.08
C ASP A 48 -16.86 -2.48 -1.92
N GLY A 49 -18.17 -2.40 -1.73
CA GLY A 49 -18.88 -3.07 -0.64
C GLY A 49 -18.79 -2.42 0.75
N SER A 50 -18.04 -1.34 0.94
CA SER A 50 -17.84 -0.68 2.25
C SER A 50 -17.74 0.84 2.16
N VAL A 51 -17.66 1.52 3.31
CA VAL A 51 -17.46 2.96 3.44
C VAL A 51 -16.34 3.19 4.44
N ALA A 52 -15.34 4.00 4.07
CA ALA A 52 -14.23 4.36 4.94
C ALA A 52 -14.35 5.81 5.40
N HIS A 53 -14.07 6.05 6.68
CA HIS A 53 -14.05 7.36 7.30
C HIS A 53 -12.69 7.59 7.97
N ALA A 54 -11.98 8.64 7.54
CA ALA A 54 -10.72 9.06 8.12
C ALA A 54 -10.86 10.38 8.88
N VAL A 55 -10.23 10.47 10.04
CA VAL A 55 -10.18 11.66 10.89
C VAL A 55 -8.75 11.92 11.33
N ARG A 56 -8.28 13.15 11.12
CA ARG A 56 -7.04 13.63 11.73
C ARG A 56 -7.32 14.02 13.17
N LEU A 57 -6.80 13.25 14.11
CA LEU A 57 -7.01 13.49 15.54
C LEU A 57 -6.06 14.58 16.05
N ASP A 58 -4.82 14.58 15.56
CA ASP A 58 -3.80 15.57 15.86
C ASP A 58 -2.68 15.57 14.80
N ALA A 59 -1.62 16.35 15.01
CA ALA A 59 -0.48 16.46 14.09
C ALA A 59 0.36 15.17 13.96
N SER A 60 0.16 14.19 14.84
CA SER A 60 0.89 12.92 14.93
C SER A 60 0.01 11.69 14.70
N ARG A 61 -1.31 11.86 14.49
CA ARG A 61 -2.24 10.75 14.37
C ARG A 61 -3.37 10.97 13.35
N VAL A 62 -3.59 9.95 12.52
CA VAL A 62 -4.79 9.81 11.67
C VAL A 62 -5.46 8.47 11.99
N ARG A 63 -6.76 8.49 12.26
CA ARG A 63 -7.58 7.30 12.44
C ARG A 63 -8.41 7.06 11.19
N VAL A 64 -8.55 5.80 10.80
CA VAL A 64 -9.46 5.36 9.74
C VAL A 64 -10.33 4.24 10.27
N ASP A 65 -11.65 4.38 10.11
CA ASP A 65 -12.63 3.36 10.41
C ASP A 65 -13.32 2.94 9.10
N ILE A 66 -13.45 1.63 8.87
CA ILE A 66 -14.12 1.06 7.70
C ILE A 66 -15.37 0.32 8.17
N TYR A 67 -16.49 0.65 7.54
CA TYR A 67 -17.82 0.13 7.83
C TYR A 67 -18.36 -0.62 6.61
N ASP A 68 -19.21 -1.61 6.83
CA ASP A 68 -20.04 -2.15 5.75
C ASP A 68 -21.10 -1.12 5.31
N ARG A 69 -21.86 -1.44 4.26
CA ARG A 69 -22.95 -0.58 3.74
C ARG A 69 -24.13 -0.42 4.71
N ALA A 70 -24.24 -1.28 5.72
CA ALA A 70 -25.24 -1.17 6.78
C ALA A 70 -24.75 -0.30 7.96
N GLY A 71 -23.49 0.17 7.94
CA GLY A 71 -22.88 0.96 9.00
C GLY A 71 -22.24 0.12 10.11
N THR A 72 -22.08 -1.19 9.93
CA THR A 72 -21.41 -2.05 10.90
C THR A 72 -19.89 -1.86 10.79
N PRO A 73 -19.18 -1.57 11.89
CA PRO A 73 -17.72 -1.50 11.89
C PRO A 73 -17.07 -2.83 11.48
N GLN A 74 -16.12 -2.79 10.55
CA GLN A 74 -15.37 -3.96 10.07
C GLN A 74 -13.89 -3.86 10.43
N PHE A 75 -13.33 -2.65 10.40
CA PHE A 75 -11.90 -2.44 10.60
C PHE A 75 -11.60 -1.04 11.10
N SER A 76 -10.54 -0.89 11.89
CA SER A 76 -9.99 0.38 12.33
C SER A 76 -8.48 0.35 12.20
N ALA A 77 -7.88 1.46 11.74
CA ALA A 77 -6.44 1.67 11.70
C ALA A 77 -6.07 3.06 12.25
N ASP A 78 -5.03 3.11 13.07
CA ASP A 78 -4.43 4.31 13.64
C ASP A 78 -3.01 4.47 13.12
N PHE A 79 -2.82 5.43 12.21
CA PHE A 79 -1.51 5.83 11.69
C PHE A 79 -0.87 6.81 12.67
N ARG A 80 0.32 6.48 13.18
CA ARG A 80 1.04 7.27 14.18
C ARG A 80 2.45 7.59 13.71
N VAL A 81 2.85 8.84 13.89
CA VAL A 81 4.23 9.31 13.69
C VAL A 81 4.70 9.95 14.99
N PRO A 82 5.12 9.16 16.00
CA PRO A 82 5.57 9.70 17.26
C PRO A 82 6.92 10.41 17.10
N GLN A 83 7.15 11.51 17.81
CA GLN A 83 8.44 12.20 17.74
C GLN A 83 9.58 11.29 18.21
N GLY A 84 10.58 11.10 17.35
CA GLY A 84 11.78 10.32 17.66
C GLY A 84 11.55 8.81 17.76
N GLN A 85 10.42 8.29 17.26
CA GLN A 85 10.15 6.86 17.17
C GLN A 85 9.83 6.47 15.73
N THR A 86 9.97 5.17 15.42
CA THR A 86 9.52 4.62 14.14
C THR A 86 8.00 4.82 14.04
N PRO A 87 7.49 5.36 12.92
CA PRO A 87 6.06 5.42 12.68
C PRO A 87 5.43 4.03 12.72
N THR A 88 4.20 3.96 13.20
CA THR A 88 3.48 2.70 13.39
C THR A 88 2.05 2.82 12.89
N VAL A 89 1.50 1.70 12.44
CA VAL A 89 0.06 1.54 12.23
C VAL A 89 -0.45 0.49 13.19
N GLU A 90 -1.28 0.91 14.13
CA GLU A 90 -2.05 0.01 14.98
C GLU A 90 -3.38 -0.28 14.28
N TRP A 91 -3.83 -1.52 14.29
CA TRP A 91 -5.06 -1.91 13.63
C TRP A 91 -5.90 -2.85 14.47
N THR A 92 -7.20 -2.84 14.20
CA THR A 92 -8.21 -3.70 14.83
C THR A 92 -9.17 -4.20 13.76
N TYR A 93 -9.25 -5.52 13.60
CA TYR A 93 -10.22 -6.20 12.79
C TYR A 93 -11.41 -6.64 13.65
N LEU A 94 -12.60 -6.23 13.24
CA LEU A 94 -13.85 -6.48 13.95
C LEU A 94 -14.60 -7.57 13.18
N HIS A 95 -14.71 -8.73 13.80
CA HIS A 95 -15.41 -9.86 13.17
C HIS A 95 -16.91 -9.57 13.10
N PRO A 96 -17.55 -9.74 11.93
CA PRO A 96 -18.99 -9.59 11.84
C PRO A 96 -19.69 -10.65 12.72
N ALA A 97 -20.72 -10.24 13.45
CA ALA A 97 -21.61 -11.19 14.10
C ALA A 97 -22.32 -12.03 13.03
N THR A 98 -22.46 -13.34 13.27
CA THR A 98 -23.30 -14.20 12.42
C THR A 98 -24.68 -14.35 13.06
N ALA A 99 -25.68 -14.75 12.28
CA ALA A 99 -27.04 -14.93 12.80
C ALA A 99 -27.10 -15.96 13.95
N ASP A 100 -26.17 -16.91 13.97
CA ASP A 100 -26.17 -18.06 14.87
C ASP A 100 -25.09 -17.99 15.97
N ALA A 101 -24.22 -16.97 15.97
CA ALA A 101 -23.17 -16.83 16.97
C ALA A 101 -22.83 -15.36 17.29
N PRO A 102 -22.49 -15.05 18.55
CA PRO A 102 -21.97 -13.72 18.90
C PRO A 102 -20.70 -13.41 18.11
N ALA A 103 -20.46 -12.13 17.86
CA ALA A 103 -19.23 -11.69 17.20
C ALA A 103 -18.00 -12.21 17.97
N PRO A 104 -17.02 -12.84 17.27
CA PRO A 104 -15.73 -13.17 17.86
C PRO A 104 -15.06 -11.94 18.48
N GLU A 105 -14.14 -12.17 19.42
CA GLU A 105 -13.29 -11.09 19.94
C GLU A 105 -12.51 -10.43 18.80
N ALA A 106 -12.40 -9.09 18.86
CA ALA A 106 -11.66 -8.31 17.88
C ALA A 106 -10.20 -8.77 17.82
N THR A 107 -9.63 -8.80 16.63
CA THR A 107 -8.22 -9.13 16.43
C THR A 107 -7.43 -7.84 16.25
N THR A 108 -6.39 -7.65 17.04
CA THR A 108 -5.56 -6.43 17.01
C THR A 108 -4.13 -6.73 16.62
N GLY A 109 -3.47 -5.79 15.97
CA GLY A 109 -2.03 -5.87 15.72
C GLY A 109 -1.41 -4.51 15.46
N SER A 110 -0.10 -4.51 15.26
CA SER A 110 0.68 -3.32 14.95
C SER A 110 1.76 -3.65 13.92
N MET A 111 2.07 -2.69 13.05
CA MET A 111 3.21 -2.78 12.13
C MET A 111 4.00 -1.48 12.15
N GLU A 112 5.32 -1.59 12.06
CA GLU A 112 6.19 -0.45 11.79
C GLU A 112 6.08 -0.09 10.31
N VAL A 113 6.01 1.21 10.00
CA VAL A 113 5.93 1.71 8.64
C VAL A 113 6.95 2.81 8.44
N GLU A 114 7.62 2.81 7.29
CA GLU A 114 8.56 3.87 6.92
C GLU A 114 7.77 5.08 6.39
N LEU A 115 7.26 5.90 7.32
CA LEU A 115 6.56 7.15 7.00
C LEU A 115 7.37 8.35 7.50
N GLU A 116 7.91 9.16 6.58
CA GLU A 116 8.56 10.42 6.97
C GLU A 116 7.56 11.44 7.54
N GLN A 117 6.30 11.32 7.13
CA GLN A 117 5.20 12.19 7.54
C GLN A 117 3.89 11.39 7.59
N LEU A 118 2.90 11.89 8.33
CA LEU A 118 1.56 11.30 8.31
C LEU A 118 0.99 11.29 6.89
N PRO A 119 0.23 10.24 6.52
CA PRO A 119 -0.46 10.22 5.25
C PRO A 119 -1.51 11.35 5.18
N SER A 120 -1.87 11.73 3.95
CA SER A 120 -3.12 12.46 3.70
C SER A 120 -4.31 11.60 4.14
N LEU A 121 -5.50 12.20 4.33
CA LEU A 121 -6.68 11.43 4.73
C LEU A 121 -7.04 10.35 3.68
N GLU A 122 -6.94 10.68 2.39
CA GLU A 122 -7.14 9.73 1.29
C GLU A 122 -6.07 8.62 1.27
N GLY A 123 -4.81 8.97 1.51
CA GLY A 123 -3.72 7.99 1.62
C GLY A 123 -3.90 7.06 2.82
N ALA A 124 -4.41 7.58 3.94
CA ALA A 124 -4.74 6.80 5.12
C ALA A 124 -5.89 5.82 4.84
N ILE A 125 -6.96 6.26 4.17
CA ILE A 125 -8.07 5.39 3.74
C ILE A 125 -7.55 4.26 2.85
N THR A 126 -6.75 4.59 1.85
CA THR A 126 -6.16 3.60 0.93
C THR A 126 -5.29 2.60 1.69
N GLY A 127 -4.41 3.09 2.59
CA GLY A 127 -3.57 2.23 3.42
C GLY A 127 -4.37 1.32 4.34
N ALA A 128 -5.41 1.84 5.00
CA ALA A 128 -6.26 1.06 5.89
C ALA A 128 -7.03 -0.04 5.14
N ALA A 129 -7.53 0.25 3.93
CA ALA A 129 -8.20 -0.74 3.09
C ALA A 129 -7.25 -1.88 2.68
N VAL A 130 -5.99 -1.56 2.35
CA VAL A 130 -4.96 -2.57 2.07
C VAL A 130 -4.67 -3.42 3.30
N ILE A 131 -4.45 -2.81 4.47
CA ILE A 131 -4.20 -3.55 5.71
C ILE A 131 -5.40 -4.44 6.06
N GLN A 132 -6.63 -3.90 5.98
CA GLN A 132 -7.85 -4.68 6.21
C GLN A 132 -7.87 -5.92 5.33
N ALA A 133 -7.62 -5.78 4.02
CA ALA A 133 -7.64 -6.88 3.08
C ALA A 133 -6.58 -7.95 3.40
N GLN A 134 -5.40 -7.56 3.91
CA GLN A 134 -4.36 -8.52 4.32
C GLN A 134 -4.72 -9.22 5.64
N VAL A 135 -5.20 -8.46 6.62
CA VAL A 135 -5.60 -8.98 7.93
C VAL A 135 -6.78 -9.93 7.81
N SER A 136 -7.80 -9.57 7.03
CA SER A 136 -8.98 -10.42 6.82
C SER A 136 -8.60 -11.77 6.20
N ARG A 137 -7.62 -11.80 5.28
CA ARG A 137 -7.10 -13.03 4.65
C ARG A 137 -6.43 -13.96 5.66
N VAL A 138 -5.55 -13.41 6.50
CA VAL A 138 -4.84 -14.20 7.52
C VAL A 138 -5.84 -14.77 8.54
N ILE A 139 -6.85 -13.98 8.91
CA ILE A 139 -7.85 -14.36 9.90
C ILE A 139 -8.83 -15.41 9.36
N SER A 140 -9.30 -15.29 8.12
CA SER A 140 -10.22 -16.26 7.54
C SER A 140 -9.57 -17.63 7.31
N GLY A 141 -8.23 -17.71 7.36
CA GLY A 141 -7.49 -18.93 7.05
C GLY A 141 -7.63 -19.36 5.58
N GLU A 142 -8.13 -18.46 4.74
CA GLU A 142 -8.33 -18.69 3.32
C GLU A 142 -7.01 -18.45 2.59
N GLU A 143 -6.35 -19.54 2.19
CA GLU A 143 -5.27 -19.47 1.19
C GLU A 143 -5.91 -19.05 -0.15
N TYR A 144 -5.82 -17.77 -0.48
CA TYR A 144 -6.40 -17.25 -1.70
C TYR A 144 -5.60 -17.74 -2.93
N ASP A 145 -6.33 -18.23 -3.92
CA ASP A 145 -5.83 -18.45 -5.26
C ASP A 145 -5.76 -17.10 -5.99
N ASN A 146 -4.54 -16.61 -6.22
CA ASN A 146 -4.25 -15.22 -6.62
C ASN A 146 -4.87 -14.84 -7.97
N TRP A 147 -5.58 -13.71 -8.01
CA TRP A 147 -6.29 -13.25 -9.20
C TRP A 147 -5.38 -12.49 -10.17
N GLY A 148 -4.50 -13.18 -10.90
CA GLY A 148 -3.73 -12.60 -12.01
C GLY A 148 -3.03 -11.27 -11.66
N CYS A 149 -3.00 -10.31 -12.58
CA CYS A 149 -2.25 -9.05 -12.42
C CYS A 149 -3.07 -7.92 -11.76
N ASP A 150 -3.75 -8.21 -10.65
CA ASP A 150 -4.77 -7.35 -10.03
C ASP A 150 -4.24 -6.02 -9.45
N LEU A 151 -2.95 -5.96 -9.10
CA LEU A 151 -2.29 -4.76 -8.58
C LEU A 151 -1.87 -3.74 -9.66
N LEU A 152 -2.07 -4.03 -10.95
CA LEU A 152 -1.86 -3.02 -11.99
C LEU A 152 -3.04 -2.03 -12.00
N PRO A 153 -2.81 -0.71 -12.01
CA PRO A 153 -3.91 0.24 -12.07
C PRO A 153 -4.61 0.20 -13.44
N GLY A 154 -5.94 0.04 -13.43
CA GLY A 154 -6.82 0.37 -14.55
C GLY A 154 -7.68 -0.76 -15.12
N GLN A 155 -8.53 -0.40 -16.08
CA GLN A 155 -9.50 -1.27 -16.77
C GLN A 155 -8.91 -2.37 -17.68
N TYR A 156 -7.59 -2.53 -17.68
CA TYR A 156 -6.85 -3.43 -18.56
C TYR A 156 -6.31 -4.69 -17.86
N ASN A 157 -6.60 -4.87 -16.56
CA ASN A 157 -6.11 -6.01 -15.77
C ASN A 157 -6.58 -7.36 -16.35
N TRP A 158 -7.79 -7.41 -16.92
CA TRP A 158 -8.29 -8.60 -17.60
C TRP A 158 -7.57 -8.87 -18.93
N ILE A 159 -7.10 -7.84 -19.64
CA ILE A 159 -6.34 -8.01 -20.90
C ILE A 159 -4.97 -8.62 -20.61
N VAL A 160 -4.32 -8.19 -19.53
CA VAL A 160 -3.01 -8.75 -19.14
C VAL A 160 -3.20 -10.16 -18.56
N SER A 161 -4.18 -10.35 -17.66
CA SER A 161 -4.44 -11.63 -17.00
C SER A 161 -4.92 -12.71 -17.97
N CYS A 162 -5.84 -12.41 -18.90
CA CYS A 162 -6.27 -13.33 -19.97
C CYS A 162 -5.38 -13.31 -21.21
N GLY A 163 -4.44 -12.37 -21.29
CA GLY A 163 -3.57 -12.21 -22.42
C GLY A 163 -2.42 -13.21 -22.42
N THR A 164 -1.47 -13.02 -23.32
CA THR A 164 -0.31 -13.92 -23.43
C THR A 164 0.69 -13.76 -22.29
N LYS A 165 0.40 -12.92 -21.28
CA LYS A 165 1.32 -12.53 -20.20
C LYS A 165 0.80 -12.80 -18.80
N GLY A 166 -0.45 -13.24 -18.65
CA GLY A 166 -1.06 -13.39 -17.33
C GLY A 166 -0.35 -14.41 -16.42
N ALA A 167 0.23 -15.46 -16.99
CA ALA A 167 0.98 -16.47 -16.23
C ALA A 167 2.18 -15.88 -15.46
N CYS A 168 2.67 -14.70 -15.84
CA CYS A 168 3.72 -14.01 -15.10
C CYS A 168 3.28 -13.48 -13.75
N CYS A 169 1.99 -13.17 -13.61
CA CYS A 169 1.42 -12.71 -12.34
C CYS A 169 1.21 -13.90 -11.39
N ASP A 170 0.80 -15.07 -11.91
CA ASP A 170 0.74 -16.29 -11.09
C ASP A 170 2.09 -16.64 -10.46
N VAL A 171 3.18 -16.53 -11.23
CA VAL A 171 4.55 -16.76 -10.74
C VAL A 171 4.95 -15.71 -9.69
N HIS A 172 4.55 -14.46 -9.91
CA HIS A 172 4.83 -13.35 -9.00
C HIS A 172 4.12 -13.53 -7.67
N ASP A 173 2.82 -13.80 -7.71
CA ASP A 173 1.97 -13.92 -6.54
C ASP A 173 2.29 -15.19 -5.72
N ALA A 174 2.61 -16.30 -6.39
CA ALA A 174 3.08 -17.51 -5.71
C ALA A 174 4.39 -17.25 -4.95
N CYS A 175 5.30 -16.47 -5.53
CA CYS A 175 6.52 -16.06 -4.86
C CYS A 175 6.22 -15.13 -3.68
N PHE A 176 5.30 -14.17 -3.85
CA PHE A 176 4.87 -13.28 -2.78
C PHE A 176 4.25 -14.02 -1.61
N ALA A 177 3.36 -14.99 -1.86
CA ALA A 177 2.76 -15.83 -0.84
C ALA A 177 3.82 -16.63 -0.07
N THR A 178 4.84 -17.15 -0.77
CA THR A 178 5.92 -17.92 -0.15
C THR A 178 6.76 -17.09 0.83
N TYR A 179 6.98 -15.81 0.52
CA TYR A 179 7.86 -14.93 1.30
C TYR A 179 7.13 -13.86 2.11
N GLY A 180 5.79 -13.88 2.14
CA GLY A 180 4.97 -12.89 2.84
C GLY A 180 5.14 -11.48 2.29
N CYS A 181 5.40 -11.35 0.98
CA CYS A 181 5.69 -10.08 0.34
C CYS A 181 4.43 -9.25 0.09
N THR A 182 4.60 -7.93 0.05
CA THR A 182 3.54 -7.01 -0.34
C THR A 182 3.85 -6.31 -1.66
N ALA A 183 2.82 -5.67 -2.23
CA ALA A 183 2.95 -4.80 -3.39
C ALA A 183 3.99 -3.67 -3.17
N GLY A 184 4.29 -3.33 -1.92
CA GLY A 184 5.30 -2.34 -1.53
C GLY A 184 6.67 -2.62 -2.12
N SER A 185 7.03 -3.87 -2.42
CA SER A 185 8.33 -4.21 -2.99
C SER A 185 8.53 -3.69 -4.43
N TRP A 186 7.46 -3.31 -5.14
CA TRP A 186 7.57 -2.64 -6.43
C TRP A 186 7.85 -1.14 -6.31
N THR A 187 7.27 -0.50 -5.29
CA THR A 187 7.28 0.96 -5.13
C THR A 187 8.36 1.44 -4.18
N ASN A 188 8.74 0.61 -3.19
CA ASN A 188 9.79 0.87 -2.23
C ASN A 188 10.65 -0.40 -1.98
N PRO A 189 11.42 -0.85 -2.98
CA PRO A 189 12.14 -2.12 -2.93
C PRO A 189 13.20 -2.20 -1.81
N GLY A 190 13.62 -1.07 -1.24
CA GLY A 190 14.58 -1.01 -0.14
C GLY A 190 13.99 -1.23 1.25
N SER A 191 12.66 -1.08 1.40
CA SER A 191 11.92 -1.27 2.66
C SER A 191 11.39 -2.68 2.86
N GLU A 192 11.49 -3.52 1.84
CA GLU A 192 10.91 -4.86 1.81
C GLU A 192 12.03 -5.92 1.86
N PRO A 193 11.73 -7.14 2.36
CA PRO A 193 12.68 -8.24 2.31
C PRO A 193 13.22 -8.40 0.88
N TRP A 194 14.54 -8.54 0.76
CA TRP A 194 15.20 -8.55 -0.54
C TRP A 194 14.65 -9.64 -1.48
N GLN A 195 14.09 -10.73 -0.94
CA GLN A 195 13.41 -11.78 -1.71
C GLN A 195 12.22 -11.24 -2.51
N CYS A 196 11.46 -10.30 -1.96
CA CYS A 196 10.30 -9.70 -2.62
C CYS A 196 10.74 -8.89 -3.85
N SER A 197 11.73 -8.01 -3.66
CA SER A 197 12.21 -7.11 -4.70
C SER A 197 13.11 -7.82 -5.73
N VAL A 198 13.96 -8.76 -5.30
CA VAL A 198 15.00 -9.36 -6.15
C VAL A 198 14.60 -10.72 -6.68
N LEU A 199 13.90 -11.56 -5.90
CA LEU A 199 13.51 -12.89 -6.38
C LEU A 199 12.14 -12.82 -7.05
N CYS A 200 11.14 -12.27 -6.35
CA CYS A 200 9.77 -12.27 -6.85
C CYS A 200 9.57 -11.27 -8.00
N ASN A 201 9.92 -9.99 -7.80
CA ASN A 201 9.72 -8.98 -8.84
C ASN A 201 10.62 -9.25 -10.07
N ALA A 202 11.88 -9.67 -9.88
CA ALA A 202 12.75 -9.98 -11.01
C ALA A 202 12.27 -11.21 -11.80
N SER A 203 11.71 -12.23 -11.14
CA SER A 203 11.11 -13.39 -11.82
C SER A 203 9.88 -13.00 -12.63
N ALA A 204 9.04 -12.12 -12.09
CA ALA A 204 7.90 -11.55 -12.80
C ALA A 204 8.36 -10.76 -14.04
N VAL A 205 9.33 -9.84 -13.89
CA VAL A 205 9.91 -9.06 -14.99
C VAL A 205 10.51 -9.98 -16.05
N ALA A 206 11.30 -10.98 -15.65
CA ALA A 206 11.89 -11.94 -16.57
C ALA A 206 10.80 -12.68 -17.35
N CYS A 207 9.74 -13.14 -16.69
CA CYS A 207 8.60 -13.74 -17.36
C CYS A 207 7.94 -12.78 -18.37
N PHE A 208 7.74 -11.51 -18.00
CA PHE A 208 7.17 -10.51 -18.92
C PHE A 208 8.03 -10.26 -20.17
N THR A 209 9.34 -10.57 -20.14
CA THR A 209 10.22 -10.50 -21.32
C THR A 209 10.17 -11.73 -22.23
N THR A 210 9.60 -12.86 -21.79
CA THR A 210 9.47 -14.08 -22.60
C THR A 210 8.36 -13.96 -23.66
N LEU A 211 8.50 -14.60 -24.83
CA LEU A 211 7.41 -14.61 -25.82
C LEU A 211 6.31 -15.59 -25.41
N ASN A 212 5.17 -15.05 -24.99
CA ASN A 212 3.92 -15.77 -24.71
C ASN A 212 3.97 -16.84 -23.59
N PRO A 213 4.26 -16.46 -22.34
CA PRO A 213 4.13 -17.34 -21.18
C PRO A 213 2.69 -17.85 -20.96
N GLY A 214 1.69 -17.19 -21.55
CA GLY A 214 0.30 -17.63 -21.56
C GLY A 214 -0.58 -16.84 -20.60
N PRO A 215 -1.90 -17.12 -20.60
CA PRO A 215 -2.82 -16.50 -19.66
C PRO A 215 -2.52 -16.98 -18.24
N SER A 216 -2.92 -16.16 -17.27
CA SER A 216 -2.99 -16.58 -15.88
C SER A 216 -3.94 -17.77 -15.78
N ALA A 217 -3.63 -18.73 -14.90
CA ALA A 217 -4.56 -19.78 -14.49
C ALA A 217 -5.91 -19.17 -14.03
N CYS A 218 -5.83 -17.93 -13.54
CA CYS A 218 -6.85 -17.16 -12.87
C CYS A 218 -7.31 -15.93 -13.65
N CYS A 219 -7.22 -16.03 -14.97
CA CYS A 219 -7.38 -14.90 -15.85
C CYS A 219 -8.76 -14.21 -15.84
N TRP A 220 -9.85 -14.96 -15.58
CA TRP A 220 -11.20 -14.41 -15.50
C TRP A 220 -11.65 -14.16 -14.05
N ARG A 221 -12.34 -13.04 -13.83
CA ARG A 221 -12.98 -12.72 -12.54
C ARG A 221 -13.95 -13.85 -12.17
N GLY A 222 -13.74 -14.48 -11.01
CA GLY A 222 -14.54 -15.60 -10.52
C GLY A 222 -14.07 -16.99 -10.95
N ASN A 223 -13.02 -17.11 -11.77
CA ASN A 223 -12.37 -18.40 -12.06
C ASN A 223 -11.35 -18.78 -10.96
N CYS A 224 -10.72 -17.76 -10.38
CA CYS A 224 -9.98 -17.81 -9.13
C CYS A 224 -10.27 -16.54 -8.33
N GLY A 225 -9.75 -16.47 -7.11
CA GLY A 225 -10.18 -15.49 -6.13
C GLY A 225 -11.61 -15.74 -5.63
N GLN A 226 -11.96 -17.00 -5.46
CA GLN A 226 -13.04 -17.38 -4.54
C GLN A 226 -12.40 -17.98 -3.29
N PRO A 227 -12.98 -17.75 -2.10
CA PRO A 227 -12.61 -18.52 -0.92
C PRO A 227 -12.73 -20.01 -1.25
N ARG A 228 -11.73 -20.82 -0.88
CA ARG A 228 -11.85 -22.28 -0.90
C ARG A 228 -12.58 -22.75 0.36
#